data_AF-A0A3C0X072-F1
#
_entry.id   AF-A0A3C0X072-F1
#
_cell.length_a   1.000
_cell.length_b   1.000
_cell.length_c   1.000
_cell.angle_alpha   90.00
_cell.angle_beta   90.00
_cell.angle_gamma   90.00
#
_symmetry.space_group_name_H-M   'P 1'
#
loop_
_entity.id
_entity.type
_entity.pdbx_description
1 polymer ?
#
loop_
_entity_poly.entity_id
_entity_poly.type
_entity_poly.pdbx_seq_one_letter_code
_entity_poly.pdbx_strand_id
1 'polypeptide(L)'
;MLKDEKYGVGITDYADTVVFGGDKKLVAIRFGGYPETVLAMSDALKSGSKIALKLPGETGEMELTSFGGKYERRIKAANTSAECVMKLTDSVKTDKESPQDIYIFCKCESELFCELDSKLSVPLIPEWEEYFIRELKARKILKKLNVFCKDASFSAYAVTLKNGEKEIARILTDGLKYGEICIPNAKPDDGAFREIQTFTQYLNAFGKDIARKIQSSFVPVFNPAREEICGELKAVNEYIREKNGYSLFDAQLAGAEAIKRQLEKEKMTMLVSSCGTGKTKIGAAALYAYQKSLGGGARINVITCPSHVAEKWVRELYETIPDCIARAVSSITDIDRMYELYKASNKPVFMVLSKESARNGYLRKPAVMWNKRRKGFVCPVCGAVQEMTESADGIQYTVPADSFYFREENSNNHKCQSCKTVLWEPVNPDCLNPAKNEWVRMGG
;
A
#
# COMPACT_ATOMS: atom_id res chain seq x y z
N MET A 1 9.74 24.62 13.55
CA MET A 1 11.18 24.93 13.67
C MET A 1 11.81 23.94 14.64
N LEU A 2 12.93 23.33 14.26
CA LEU A 2 13.81 22.54 15.12
C LEU A 2 15.06 23.38 15.36
N LYS A 3 15.50 23.59 16.61
CA LYS A 3 16.72 24.34 16.92
C LYS A 3 17.69 23.43 17.68
N ASP A 4 18.96 23.42 17.27
CA ASP A 4 20.05 22.91 18.11
C ASP A 4 20.56 24.05 18.99
N GLU A 5 20.31 23.98 20.29
CA GLU A 5 20.71 25.00 21.27
C GLU A 5 22.24 25.17 21.37
N LYS A 6 23.02 24.18 20.92
CA LYS A 6 24.48 24.15 21.09
C LYS A 6 25.23 24.77 19.91
N TYR A 7 24.65 24.75 18.71
CA TYR A 7 25.30 25.21 17.48
C TYR A 7 24.53 26.30 16.72
N GLY A 8 23.33 26.68 17.18
CA GLY A 8 22.53 27.75 16.56
C GLY A 8 21.97 27.41 15.17
N VAL A 9 22.14 26.16 14.71
CA VAL A 9 21.60 25.66 13.45
C VAL A 9 20.21 25.07 13.70
N GLY A 10 19.24 25.46 12.89
CA GLY A 10 17.87 24.99 13.01
C GLY A 10 17.21 24.71 11.68
N ILE A 11 16.38 23.67 11.63
CA ILE A 11 15.59 23.31 10.44
C ILE A 11 14.23 24.00 10.55
N THR A 12 13.84 24.71 9.52
CA THR A 12 12.54 25.39 9.45
C THR A 12 11.80 24.97 8.20
N ASP A 13 10.60 24.44 8.37
CA ASP A 13 9.66 24.14 7.29
C ASP A 13 8.32 24.82 7.58
N TYR A 14 7.53 24.99 6.53
CA TYR A 14 6.17 25.53 6.64
C TYR A 14 5.19 24.38 6.76
N ALA A 15 4.45 24.35 7.86
CA ALA A 15 3.34 23.42 8.05
C ALA A 15 2.03 24.11 7.70
N ASP A 16 1.20 23.45 6.91
CA ASP A 16 -0.18 23.89 6.64
C ASP A 16 -1.19 23.15 7.52
N THR A 17 -0.79 22.01 8.09
CA THR A 17 -1.63 21.14 8.92
C THR A 17 -0.83 20.62 10.11
N VAL A 18 -1.33 20.84 11.32
CA VAL A 18 -0.74 20.31 12.56
C VAL A 18 -1.86 19.81 13.48
N VAL A 19 -1.73 18.59 13.97
CA VAL A 19 -2.67 17.95 14.89
C VAL A 19 -1.90 17.49 16.12
N PHE A 20 -2.35 17.90 17.30
CA PHE A 20 -1.70 17.55 18.57
C PHE A 20 -2.68 17.40 19.73
N GLY A 21 -2.27 16.62 20.74
CA GLY A 21 -3.02 16.39 21.98
C GLY A 21 -2.85 17.53 22.99
N GLY A 22 -3.73 17.59 24.00
CA GLY A 22 -3.63 18.57 25.09
C GLY A 22 -2.36 18.47 25.93
N ASP A 23 -1.68 17.32 25.87
CA ASP A 23 -0.35 17.04 26.43
C ASP A 23 0.81 17.51 25.53
N LYS A 24 0.52 18.32 24.49
CA LYS A 24 1.47 18.78 23.48
C LYS A 24 2.15 17.65 22.71
N LYS A 25 1.51 16.48 22.65
CA LYS A 25 1.92 15.33 21.83
C LYS A 25 1.56 15.58 20.38
N LEU A 26 2.55 15.54 19.50
CA LEU A 26 2.30 15.58 18.07
C LEU A 26 1.59 14.29 17.63
N VAL A 27 0.52 14.43 16.87
CA VAL A 27 -0.29 13.29 16.36
C VAL A 27 -0.19 13.22 14.84
N ALA A 28 -0.34 14.35 14.15
CA ALA A 28 -0.13 14.42 12.71
C ALA A 28 0.40 15.79 12.30
N ILE A 29 1.19 15.82 11.24
CA ILE A 29 1.69 17.06 10.65
C ILE A 29 1.83 16.90 9.14
N ARG A 30 1.44 17.93 8.40
CA ARG A 30 1.78 18.11 6.99
C ARG A 30 2.61 19.37 6.85
N PHE A 31 3.79 19.23 6.27
CA PHE A 31 4.72 20.33 6.06
C PHE A 31 5.41 20.21 4.71
N GLY A 32 5.81 21.35 4.17
CA GLY A 32 6.48 21.46 2.89
C GLY A 32 7.61 22.48 2.92
N GLY A 33 8.52 22.33 1.97
CA GLY A 33 9.75 23.09 1.89
C GLY A 33 10.67 22.56 0.80
N TYR A 34 11.95 22.88 0.91
CA TYR A 34 12.97 22.29 0.05
C TYR A 34 13.11 20.79 0.36
N PRO A 35 13.41 19.94 -0.64
CA PRO A 35 13.51 18.50 -0.42
C PRO A 35 14.44 18.10 0.73
N GLU A 36 15.55 18.79 0.91
CA GLU A 36 16.56 18.54 1.93
C GLU A 36 16.04 18.88 3.33
N THR A 37 15.36 20.03 3.49
CA THR A 37 14.81 20.47 4.78
C THR A 37 13.66 19.57 5.21
N VAL A 38 12.79 19.21 4.26
CA VAL A 38 11.64 18.33 4.50
C VAL A 38 12.11 16.93 4.92
N LEU A 39 13.13 16.39 4.25
CA LEU A 39 13.69 15.09 4.62
C LEU A 39 14.30 15.15 6.02
N ALA A 40 15.14 16.16 6.31
CA ALA A 40 15.80 16.32 7.60
C ALA A 40 14.81 16.51 8.76
N MET A 41 13.78 17.34 8.59
CA MET A 41 12.69 17.53 9.55
C MET A 41 11.92 16.22 9.76
N SER A 42 11.66 15.45 8.69
CA SER A 42 10.96 14.17 8.81
C SER A 42 11.76 13.12 9.59
N ASP A 43 13.09 13.10 9.43
CA ASP A 43 13.98 12.18 10.14
C ASP A 43 14.09 12.57 11.62
N ALA A 44 14.17 13.87 11.92
CA ALA A 44 14.17 14.38 13.29
C ALA A 44 12.84 14.09 14.03
N LEU A 45 11.70 14.23 13.34
CA LEU A 45 10.41 13.82 13.91
C LEU A 45 10.33 12.31 14.16
N LYS A 46 10.98 11.50 13.32
CA LYS A 46 11.09 10.05 13.52
C LYS A 46 12.07 9.65 14.60
N SER A 47 13.03 10.48 14.97
CA SER A 47 13.95 10.21 16.08
C SER A 47 13.37 10.61 17.45
N GLY A 48 12.24 11.33 17.47
CA GLY A 48 11.60 11.77 18.72
C GLY A 48 12.03 13.17 19.17
N SER A 49 12.52 14.02 18.26
CA SER A 49 12.89 15.40 18.58
C SER A 49 11.68 16.26 19.00
N LYS A 50 11.92 17.26 19.85
CA LYS A 50 10.94 18.31 20.15
C LYS A 50 10.90 19.32 19.02
N ILE A 51 9.71 19.75 18.59
CA ILE A 51 9.54 20.82 17.59
C ILE A 51 8.98 22.07 18.25
N ALA A 52 9.44 23.24 17.83
CA ALA A 52 8.81 24.52 18.11
C ALA A 52 7.85 24.88 16.98
N LEU A 53 6.57 25.01 17.28
CA LEU A 53 5.52 25.47 16.38
C LEU A 53 5.29 26.96 16.61
N LYS A 54 5.32 27.77 15.54
CA LYS A 54 4.95 29.18 15.59
C LYS A 54 3.68 29.37 14.78
N LEU A 55 2.59 29.74 15.46
CA LEU A 55 1.30 29.96 14.82
C LEU A 55 1.24 31.36 14.17
N PRO A 56 0.47 31.54 13.08
CA PRO A 56 0.29 32.85 12.47
C PRO A 56 -0.35 33.83 13.46
N GLY A 57 0.29 34.99 13.67
CA GLY A 57 -0.22 36.05 14.56
C GLY A 57 0.17 35.92 16.03
N GLU A 58 0.82 34.84 16.44
CA GLU A 58 1.35 34.67 17.80
C GLU A 58 2.84 35.05 17.87
N THR A 59 3.23 35.73 18.96
CA THR A 59 4.63 36.08 19.23
C THR A 59 5.41 34.95 19.89
N GLY A 60 4.71 33.98 20.51
CA GLY A 60 5.31 32.84 21.19
C GLY A 60 5.50 31.61 20.30
N GLU A 61 6.51 30.79 20.63
CA GLU A 61 6.72 29.46 20.07
C GLU A 61 6.12 28.41 21.03
N MET A 62 5.35 27.45 20.50
CA MET A 62 4.81 26.31 21.24
C MET A 62 5.65 25.06 20.99
N GLU A 63 6.22 24.48 22.04
CA GLU A 63 6.92 23.19 21.91
C GLU A 63 5.94 22.02 21.85
N LEU A 64 6.10 21.16 20.84
CA LEU A 64 5.42 19.87 20.71
C LEU A 64 6.44 18.72 20.78
N THR A 65 6.03 17.62 21.40
CA THR A 65 6.86 16.42 21.55
C THR A 65 6.50 15.40 20.47
N SER A 66 7.49 14.97 19.69
CA SER A 66 7.34 13.83 18.77
C SER A 66 7.75 12.51 19.45
N PHE A 67 7.22 11.39 18.94
CA PHE A 67 7.46 10.04 19.45
C PHE A 67 8.18 9.21 18.39
N GLY A 68 9.46 8.94 18.64
CA GLY A 68 10.32 8.28 17.66
C GLY A 68 9.81 6.90 17.21
N GLY A 69 9.99 6.59 15.92
CA GLY A 69 9.65 5.30 15.31
C GLY A 69 8.15 4.99 15.13
N LYS A 70 7.24 5.82 15.67
CA LYS A 70 5.79 5.58 15.68
C LYS A 70 5.00 6.37 14.63
N TYR A 71 5.66 6.95 13.63
CA TYR A 71 5.00 7.72 12.58
C TYR A 71 5.04 6.99 11.24
N GLU A 72 3.86 6.84 10.63
CA GLU A 72 3.74 6.62 9.20
C GLU A 72 4.18 7.91 8.50
N ARG A 73 5.08 7.77 7.51
CA ARG A 73 5.65 8.90 6.78
C ARG A 73 5.38 8.72 5.29
N ARG A 74 4.80 9.73 4.66
CA ARG A 74 4.62 9.82 3.21
C ARG A 74 5.26 11.10 2.72
N ILE A 75 6.29 10.99 1.89
CA ILE A 75 6.96 12.12 1.26
C ILE A 75 6.60 12.11 -0.21
N LYS A 76 6.19 13.26 -0.74
CA LYS A 76 6.05 13.49 -2.17
C LYS A 76 7.01 14.61 -2.55
N ALA A 77 7.98 14.30 -3.40
CA ALA A 77 8.96 15.25 -3.87
C ALA A 77 8.65 15.64 -5.33
N ALA A 78 8.66 16.93 -5.61
CA ALA A 78 8.77 17.51 -6.94
C ALA A 78 10.18 18.09 -7.14
N ASN A 79 10.50 18.56 -8.34
CA ASN A 79 11.86 19.01 -8.69
C ASN A 79 12.41 20.14 -7.80
N THR A 80 11.56 20.97 -7.20
CA THR A 80 11.96 22.16 -6.42
C THR A 80 11.32 22.25 -5.03
N SER A 81 10.43 21.33 -4.70
CA SER A 81 9.69 21.34 -3.43
C SER A 81 9.31 19.94 -3.03
N ALA A 82 9.34 19.65 -1.74
CA ALA A 82 8.79 18.42 -1.19
C ALA A 82 7.69 18.74 -0.19
N GLU A 83 6.77 17.80 -0.06
CA GLU A 83 5.77 17.76 1.01
C GLU A 83 5.92 16.45 1.78
N CYS A 84 5.76 16.51 3.09
CA CYS A 84 5.78 15.36 3.97
C CYS A 84 4.51 15.35 4.83
N VAL A 85 3.83 14.22 4.84
CA VAL A 85 2.74 13.92 5.77
C VAL A 85 3.26 12.88 6.76
N MET A 86 3.24 13.24 8.03
CA MET A 86 3.53 12.33 9.14
C MET A 86 2.30 12.15 10.00
N LYS A 87 1.96 10.90 10.28
CA LYS A 87 0.82 10.53 11.12
C LYS A 87 1.25 9.46 12.12
N LEU A 88 0.93 9.66 13.39
CA LEU A 88 1.20 8.66 14.42
C LEU A 88 0.39 7.39 14.10
N THR A 89 1.07 6.25 14.06
CA THR A 89 0.43 4.96 13.82
C THR A 89 -0.45 4.61 15.01
N ASP A 90 -1.66 4.13 14.74
CA ASP A 90 -2.48 3.45 15.75
C ASP A 90 -1.63 2.31 16.35
N SER A 91 -1.62 2.17 17.68
CA SER A 91 -0.83 1.11 18.32
C SER A 91 -1.28 -0.25 17.77
N VAL A 92 -0.31 -1.03 17.26
CA VAL A 92 -0.53 -2.34 16.62
C VAL A 92 -1.32 -3.24 17.58
N LYS A 93 -2.33 -3.96 17.06
CA LYS A 93 -3.12 -4.96 17.79
C LYS A 93 -2.24 -6.12 18.26
N THR A 94 -1.45 -5.92 19.32
CA THR A 94 -0.72 -6.98 20.02
C THR A 94 -1.56 -7.42 21.21
N ASP A 95 -2.33 -8.50 21.00
CA ASP A 95 -3.29 -9.11 21.93
C ASP A 95 -4.37 -8.15 22.51
N LYS A 96 -5.55 -8.70 22.80
CA LYS A 96 -6.76 -7.93 23.16
C LYS A 96 -6.68 -7.20 24.52
N GLU A 97 -5.52 -7.12 25.16
CA GLU A 97 -5.35 -6.67 26.55
C GLU A 97 -4.32 -5.55 26.74
N SER A 98 -3.66 -5.08 25.67
CA SER A 98 -2.72 -3.96 25.77
C SER A 98 -3.43 -2.60 25.63
N PRO A 99 -2.95 -1.53 26.32
CA PRO A 99 -3.46 -0.19 26.13
C PRO A 99 -3.31 0.26 24.67
N GLN A 100 -4.39 0.77 24.07
CA GLN A 100 -4.43 1.14 22.66
C GLN A 100 -4.89 2.60 22.49
N ASP A 101 -4.08 3.40 21.78
CA ASP A 101 -4.49 4.72 21.30
C ASP A 101 -4.89 4.61 19.83
N ILE A 102 -6.10 5.06 19.50
CA ILE A 102 -6.64 5.09 18.13
C ILE A 102 -6.92 6.56 17.76
N TYR A 103 -6.40 7.00 16.61
CA TYR A 103 -6.55 8.38 16.15
C TYR A 103 -7.57 8.47 15.00
N ILE A 104 -8.62 9.25 15.21
CA ILE A 104 -9.74 9.42 14.28
C ILE A 104 -9.66 10.81 13.63
N PHE A 105 -9.89 10.89 12.32
CA PHE A 105 -9.86 12.13 11.54
C PHE A 105 -11.14 12.20 10.71
N CYS A 106 -12.00 13.17 11.00
CA CYS A 106 -13.33 13.31 10.38
C CYS A 106 -13.47 14.68 9.71
N LYS A 107 -14.16 14.77 8.58
CA LYS A 107 -14.43 16.08 7.95
C LYS A 107 -15.41 16.90 8.78
N CYS A 108 -16.40 16.23 9.39
CA CYS A 108 -17.39 16.83 10.28
C CYS A 108 -17.68 15.90 11.48
N GLU A 109 -18.31 16.43 12.54
CA GLU A 109 -18.60 15.65 13.76
C GLU A 109 -19.58 14.49 13.51
N SER A 110 -20.46 14.61 12.51
CA SER A 110 -21.41 13.54 12.14
C SER A 110 -20.75 12.32 11.49
N GLU A 111 -19.52 12.43 11.00
CA GLU A 111 -18.76 11.28 10.47
C GLU A 111 -18.03 10.51 11.59
N LEU A 112 -17.97 11.06 12.80
CA LEU A 112 -17.22 10.47 13.92
C LEU A 112 -17.69 9.05 14.25
N PHE A 113 -18.99 8.81 14.26
CA PHE A 113 -19.53 7.50 14.56
C PHE A 113 -19.14 6.45 13.51
N CYS A 114 -19.26 6.79 12.22
CA CYS A 114 -18.87 5.90 11.12
C CYS A 114 -17.36 5.60 11.14
N GLU A 115 -16.53 6.60 11.40
CA GLU A 115 -15.08 6.41 11.51
C GLU A 115 -14.72 5.53 12.72
N LEU A 116 -15.41 5.68 13.85
CA LEU A 116 -15.25 4.79 15.01
C LEU A 116 -15.65 3.34 14.69
N ASP A 117 -16.80 3.14 14.05
CA ASP A 117 -17.28 1.80 13.64
C ASP A 117 -16.30 1.11 12.70
N SER A 118 -15.68 1.86 11.77
CA SER A 118 -14.68 1.32 10.85
C SER A 118 -13.39 0.82 11.51
N LYS A 119 -13.04 1.38 12.69
CA LYS A 119 -11.77 1.11 13.38
C LYS A 119 -11.91 0.17 14.57
N LEU A 120 -13.08 0.14 15.19
CA LEU A 120 -13.39 -0.74 16.30
C LEU A 120 -13.79 -2.13 15.77
N SER A 121 -13.49 -3.17 16.53
CA SER A 121 -13.90 -4.54 16.19
C SER A 121 -15.31 -4.85 16.72
N VAL A 122 -15.81 -4.02 17.63
CA VAL A 122 -17.18 -4.06 18.16
C VAL A 122 -18.13 -3.43 17.14
N PRO A 123 -19.09 -4.18 16.56
CA PRO A 123 -20.02 -3.61 15.58
C PRO A 123 -20.97 -2.61 16.26
N LEU A 124 -21.03 -1.39 15.75
CA LEU A 124 -21.88 -0.33 16.28
C LEU A 124 -23.16 -0.19 15.45
N ILE A 125 -24.27 0.14 16.11
CA ILE A 125 -25.56 0.39 15.47
C ILE A 125 -25.76 1.91 15.38
N PRO A 126 -26.11 2.48 14.20
CA PRO A 126 -26.27 3.94 14.03
C PRO A 126 -27.18 4.60 15.05
N GLU A 127 -28.26 3.93 15.45
CA GLU A 127 -29.23 4.42 16.44
C GLU A 127 -28.62 4.61 17.85
N TRP A 128 -27.44 4.05 18.12
CA TRP A 128 -26.71 4.22 19.38
C TRP A 128 -25.73 5.38 19.38
N GLU A 129 -25.59 6.11 18.27
CA GLU A 129 -24.59 7.16 18.08
C GLU A 129 -24.58 8.18 19.22
N GLU A 130 -25.73 8.76 19.54
CA GLU A 130 -25.83 9.82 20.54
C GLU A 130 -25.36 9.33 21.93
N TYR A 131 -25.87 8.18 22.38
CA TYR A 131 -25.48 7.55 23.63
C TYR A 131 -23.98 7.22 23.64
N PHE A 132 -23.50 6.57 22.59
CA PHE A 132 -22.13 6.06 22.51
C PHE A 132 -21.10 7.19 22.53
N ILE A 133 -21.31 8.24 21.72
CA ILE A 133 -20.42 9.41 21.69
C ILE A 133 -20.46 10.16 23.03
N ARG A 134 -21.64 10.32 23.64
CA ARG A 134 -21.78 10.97 24.95
C ARG A 134 -21.03 10.20 26.04
N GLU A 135 -21.17 8.88 26.11
CA GLU A 135 -20.47 8.04 27.08
C GLU A 135 -18.96 8.02 26.87
N LEU A 136 -18.50 7.96 25.62
CA LEU A 136 -17.07 8.04 25.32
C LEU A 136 -16.46 9.36 25.81
N LYS A 137 -17.17 10.48 25.65
CA LYS A 137 -16.75 11.80 26.17
C LYS A 137 -16.80 11.82 27.70
N ALA A 138 -17.90 11.36 28.32
CA ALA A 138 -18.10 11.36 29.76
C ALA A 138 -17.03 10.54 30.50
N ARG A 139 -16.70 9.36 29.97
CA ARG A 139 -15.65 8.47 30.51
C ARG A 139 -14.22 8.92 30.14
N LYS A 140 -14.07 10.05 29.44
CA LYS A 140 -12.78 10.60 28.95
C LYS A 140 -11.97 9.64 28.07
N ILE A 141 -12.65 8.72 27.40
CA ILE A 141 -12.08 7.76 26.45
C ILE A 141 -11.84 8.47 25.12
N LEU A 142 -12.81 9.27 24.68
CA LEU A 142 -12.72 10.10 23.48
C LEU A 142 -12.32 11.53 23.86
N LYS A 143 -11.23 12.01 23.28
CA LYS A 143 -10.74 13.39 23.46
C LYS A 143 -10.59 14.08 22.10
N LYS A 144 -11.10 15.30 21.99
CA LYS A 144 -10.88 16.15 20.81
C LYS A 144 -9.43 16.63 20.80
N LEU A 145 -8.77 16.52 19.66
CA LEU A 145 -7.41 16.99 19.43
C LEU A 145 -7.43 18.42 18.89
N ASN A 146 -6.35 19.14 19.11
CA ASN A 146 -6.15 20.46 18.53
C ASN A 146 -5.74 20.29 17.06
N VAL A 147 -6.50 20.92 16.16
CA VAL A 147 -6.26 20.88 14.72
C VAL A 147 -6.03 22.30 14.23
N PHE A 148 -4.88 22.54 13.62
CA PHE A 148 -4.61 23.74 12.83
C PHE A 148 -4.47 23.30 11.39
N CYS A 149 -5.31 23.82 10.49
CA CYS A 149 -5.26 23.52 9.07
C CYS A 149 -5.65 24.77 8.28
N LYS A 150 -4.84 25.14 7.28
CA LYS A 150 -5.06 26.36 6.48
C LYS A 150 -6.16 26.20 5.43
N ASP A 151 -6.22 25.04 4.77
CA ASP A 151 -7.02 24.85 3.56
C ASP A 151 -8.32 24.05 3.77
N ALA A 152 -8.47 23.38 4.92
CA ALA A 152 -9.63 22.53 5.22
C ALA A 152 -9.93 22.46 6.72
N SER A 153 -11.19 22.68 7.10
CA SER A 153 -11.66 22.38 8.45
C SER A 153 -11.95 20.89 8.57
N PHE A 154 -11.24 20.20 9.47
CA PHE A 154 -11.58 18.83 9.87
C PHE A 154 -11.42 18.73 11.39
N SER A 155 -12.08 17.73 11.98
CA SER A 155 -11.95 17.43 13.41
C SER A 155 -11.12 16.17 13.60
N ALA A 156 -10.25 16.17 14.60
CA ALA A 156 -9.48 15.00 14.97
C ALA A 156 -9.76 14.61 16.43
N TYR A 157 -9.78 13.31 16.70
CA TYR A 157 -10.05 12.77 18.02
C TYR A 157 -9.06 11.66 18.35
N ALA A 158 -8.73 11.52 19.64
CA ALA A 158 -8.01 10.38 20.17
C ALA A 158 -8.94 9.54 21.03
N VAL A 159 -8.94 8.24 20.79
CA VAL A 159 -9.63 7.22 21.59
C VAL A 159 -8.55 6.46 22.36
N THR A 160 -8.52 6.61 23.68
CA THR A 160 -7.55 5.92 24.55
C THR A 160 -8.25 4.79 25.29
N LEU A 161 -7.95 3.55 24.89
CA LEU A 161 -8.50 2.31 25.46
C LEU A 161 -7.47 1.70 26.40
N LYS A 162 -7.70 1.76 27.72
CA LYS A 162 -6.72 1.26 28.69
C LYS A 162 -6.65 -0.26 28.74
N ASN A 163 -7.81 -0.90 28.58
CA ASN A 163 -7.97 -2.37 28.65
C ASN A 163 -8.42 -2.95 27.30
N GLY A 164 -7.96 -2.35 26.20
CA GLY A 164 -8.43 -2.67 24.85
C GLY A 164 -9.94 -2.41 24.66
N GLU A 165 -10.53 -3.07 23.66
CA GLU A 165 -11.95 -2.89 23.31
C GLU A 165 -12.96 -3.44 24.35
N LYS A 166 -12.50 -4.04 25.47
CA LYS A 166 -13.39 -4.45 26.58
C LYS A 166 -14.15 -3.25 27.17
N GLU A 167 -13.55 -2.07 27.18
CA GLU A 167 -14.18 -0.84 27.67
C GLU A 167 -15.34 -0.41 26.77
N ILE A 168 -15.19 -0.56 25.46
CA ILE A 168 -16.24 -0.30 24.47
C ILE A 168 -17.42 -1.25 24.68
N ALA A 169 -17.15 -2.56 24.82
CA ALA A 169 -18.19 -3.55 25.09
C ALA A 169 -18.94 -3.28 26.41
N ARG A 170 -18.24 -2.76 27.43
CA ARG A 170 -18.86 -2.37 28.72
C ARG A 170 -19.80 -1.18 28.57
N ILE A 171 -19.42 -0.13 27.82
CA ILE A 171 -20.28 1.04 27.57
C ILE A 171 -21.62 0.61 26.95
N LEU A 172 -21.57 -0.26 25.95
CA LEU A 172 -22.76 -0.78 25.29
C LEU A 172 -23.56 -1.71 26.21
N THR A 173 -22.88 -2.52 27.02
CA THR A 173 -23.53 -3.39 28.02
C THR A 173 -24.27 -2.58 29.07
N ASP A 174 -23.67 -1.52 29.60
CA ASP A 174 -24.30 -0.60 30.56
C ASP A 174 -25.54 0.04 29.92
N GLY A 175 -25.42 0.53 28.67
CA GLY A 175 -26.51 1.20 27.97
C GLY A 175 -27.71 0.28 27.72
N LEU A 176 -27.46 -0.98 27.35
CA LEU A 176 -28.50 -2.00 27.21
C LEU A 176 -29.12 -2.35 28.58
N LYS A 177 -28.30 -2.52 29.61
CA LYS A 177 -28.75 -2.90 30.96
C LYS A 177 -29.61 -1.82 31.63
N TYR A 178 -29.26 -0.55 31.45
CA TYR A 178 -29.98 0.58 32.00
C TYR A 178 -31.07 1.14 31.07
N GLY A 179 -31.25 0.54 29.88
CA GLY A 179 -32.30 0.91 28.92
C GLY A 179 -32.08 2.26 28.24
N GLU A 180 -30.86 2.81 28.26
CA GLU A 180 -30.52 4.06 27.58
C GLU A 180 -30.33 3.87 26.07
N ILE A 181 -29.98 2.66 25.66
CA ILE A 181 -30.01 2.23 24.26
C ILE A 181 -30.86 0.99 24.13
N CYS A 182 -31.65 0.97 23.05
CA CYS A 182 -32.48 -0.17 22.69
C CYS A 182 -32.01 -0.71 21.35
N ILE A 183 -32.30 -1.99 21.11
CA ILE A 183 -32.06 -2.60 19.81
C ILE A 183 -33.18 -2.12 18.87
N PRO A 184 -32.86 -1.66 17.64
CA PRO A 184 -33.88 -1.23 16.70
C PRO A 184 -34.93 -2.32 16.47
N ASN A 185 -36.22 -1.96 16.51
CA ASN A 185 -37.38 -2.85 16.40
C ASN A 185 -37.61 -3.81 17.60
N ALA A 186 -36.85 -3.70 18.68
CA ALA A 186 -37.16 -4.39 19.93
C ALA A 186 -38.40 -3.74 20.58
N LYS A 187 -39.46 -4.51 20.81
CA LYS A 187 -40.55 -4.05 21.68
C LYS A 187 -40.05 -4.16 23.12
N PRO A 188 -40.20 -3.11 23.97
CA PRO A 188 -39.73 -3.13 25.36
C PRO A 188 -40.28 -4.30 26.20
N ASP A 189 -41.45 -4.82 25.82
CA ASP A 189 -42.13 -5.94 26.49
C ASP A 189 -41.91 -7.30 25.81
N ASP A 190 -41.05 -7.37 24.79
CA ASP A 190 -40.70 -8.65 24.17
C ASP A 190 -39.73 -9.41 25.07
N GLY A 191 -40.19 -10.54 25.62
CA GLY A 191 -39.48 -11.35 26.60
C GLY A 191 -38.09 -11.79 26.14
N ALA A 192 -37.85 -11.84 24.83
CA ALA A 192 -36.56 -12.14 24.23
C ALA A 192 -35.44 -11.14 24.63
N PHE A 193 -35.78 -9.88 24.94
CA PHE A 193 -34.81 -8.86 25.32
C PHE A 193 -34.58 -8.77 26.84
N ARG A 194 -35.52 -9.28 27.66
CA ARG A 194 -35.35 -9.31 29.13
C ARG A 194 -34.14 -10.15 29.57
N GLU A 195 -33.76 -11.13 28.76
CA GLU A 195 -32.64 -12.04 29.04
C GLU A 195 -31.29 -11.53 28.52
N ILE A 196 -31.26 -10.47 27.70
CA ILE A 196 -30.03 -9.94 27.08
C ILE A 196 -29.51 -8.79 27.93
N GLN A 197 -28.68 -9.13 28.92
CA GLN A 197 -28.07 -8.17 29.85
C GLN A 197 -26.64 -7.77 29.47
N THR A 198 -26.08 -8.39 28.41
CA THR A 198 -24.70 -8.16 27.98
C THR A 198 -24.56 -8.05 26.48
N PHE A 199 -23.56 -7.30 26.02
CA PHE A 199 -23.25 -7.17 24.59
C PHE A 199 -22.89 -8.52 23.93
N THR A 200 -22.28 -9.45 24.67
CA THR A 200 -21.99 -10.80 24.17
C THR A 200 -23.26 -11.60 23.92
N GLN A 201 -24.23 -11.53 24.84
CA GLN A 201 -25.55 -12.14 24.64
C GLN A 201 -26.26 -11.54 23.43
N TYR A 202 -26.14 -10.22 23.23
CA TYR A 202 -26.66 -9.54 22.05
C TYR A 202 -26.05 -10.10 20.74
N LEU A 203 -24.72 -10.19 20.63
CA LEU A 203 -24.07 -10.75 19.45
C LEU A 203 -24.49 -12.20 19.18
N ASN A 204 -24.66 -13.01 20.23
CA ASN A 204 -25.11 -14.39 20.08
C ASN A 204 -26.58 -14.48 19.65
N ALA A 205 -27.45 -13.62 20.19
CA ALA A 205 -28.87 -13.60 19.88
C ALA A 205 -29.16 -13.03 18.47
N PHE A 206 -28.50 -11.93 18.11
CA PHE A 206 -28.80 -11.17 16.89
C PHE A 206 -27.69 -11.22 15.85
N GLY A 207 -26.65 -12.03 16.04
CA GLY A 207 -25.56 -12.16 15.06
C GLY A 207 -26.04 -12.49 13.65
N LYS A 208 -27.14 -13.25 13.52
CA LYS A 208 -27.77 -13.55 12.23
C LYS A 208 -28.38 -12.31 11.56
N ASP A 209 -28.98 -11.41 12.32
CA ASP A 209 -29.62 -10.20 11.80
C ASP A 209 -28.58 -9.11 11.49
N ILE A 210 -27.53 -8.99 12.32
CA ILE A 210 -26.36 -8.15 12.04
C ILE A 210 -25.67 -8.62 10.75
N ALA A 211 -25.43 -9.93 10.62
CA ALA A 211 -24.85 -10.50 9.40
C ALA A 211 -25.73 -10.20 8.17
N ARG A 212 -27.06 -10.25 8.32
CA ARG A 212 -28.00 -9.90 7.24
C ARG A 212 -27.93 -8.42 6.87
N LYS A 213 -27.79 -7.51 7.86
CA LYS A 213 -27.63 -6.07 7.63
C LYS A 213 -26.30 -5.76 6.94
N ILE A 214 -25.21 -6.40 7.35
CA ILE A 214 -23.90 -6.30 6.67
C ILE A 214 -24.01 -6.79 5.23
N GLN A 215 -24.67 -7.93 4.98
CA GLN A 215 -24.90 -8.45 3.62
C GLN A 215 -25.76 -7.51 2.76
N SER A 216 -26.68 -6.76 3.35
CA SER A 216 -27.47 -5.76 2.61
C SER A 216 -26.69 -4.48 2.31
N SER A 217 -25.73 -4.10 3.16
CA SER A 217 -24.89 -2.92 2.95
C SER A 217 -23.71 -3.20 2.00
N PHE A 218 -23.21 -4.44 2.00
CA PHE A 218 -22.11 -4.88 1.14
C PHE A 218 -22.59 -5.99 0.21
N VAL A 219 -23.20 -5.58 -0.91
CA VAL A 219 -23.67 -6.52 -1.93
C VAL A 219 -22.45 -7.20 -2.56
N PRO A 220 -22.30 -8.53 -2.45
CA PRO A 220 -21.15 -9.23 -3.00
C PRO A 220 -21.17 -9.18 -4.52
N VAL A 221 -19.98 -9.19 -5.13
CA VAL A 221 -19.80 -9.17 -6.60
C VAL A 221 -20.35 -10.45 -7.26
N PHE A 222 -20.38 -11.55 -6.49
CA PHE A 222 -20.96 -12.83 -6.89
C PHE A 222 -21.59 -13.51 -5.67
N ASN A 223 -22.83 -13.97 -5.83
CA ASN A 223 -23.53 -14.76 -4.83
C ASN A 223 -23.75 -16.21 -5.32
N PRO A 224 -22.99 -17.19 -4.79
CA PRO A 224 -23.07 -18.59 -5.25
C PRO A 224 -24.42 -19.27 -4.97
N ALA A 225 -25.25 -18.71 -4.07
CA ALA A 225 -26.57 -19.26 -3.79
C ALA A 225 -27.66 -18.76 -4.77
N ARG A 226 -27.37 -17.72 -5.55
CA ARG A 226 -28.36 -17.07 -6.43
C ARG A 226 -27.91 -17.00 -7.88
N GLU A 227 -26.60 -17.06 -8.13
CA GLU A 227 -26.01 -16.78 -9.43
C GLU A 227 -25.19 -17.97 -9.91
N GLU A 228 -25.21 -18.20 -11.22
CA GLU A 228 -24.44 -19.26 -11.85
C GLU A 228 -23.00 -18.85 -12.18
N ILE A 229 -22.12 -19.85 -12.19
CA ILE A 229 -20.75 -19.76 -12.68
C ILE A 229 -20.76 -19.63 -14.21
N CYS A 230 -19.89 -18.76 -14.75
CA CYS A 230 -19.75 -18.52 -16.19
C CYS A 230 -19.29 -19.76 -16.97
N GLY A 231 -19.58 -19.77 -18.27
CA GLY A 231 -19.27 -20.89 -19.16
C GLY A 231 -17.76 -21.13 -19.30
N GLU A 232 -16.95 -20.07 -19.25
CA GLU A 232 -15.49 -20.15 -19.33
C GLU A 232 -14.90 -20.90 -18.15
N LEU A 233 -15.37 -20.62 -16.93
CA LEU A 233 -14.93 -21.33 -15.72
C LEU A 233 -15.47 -22.76 -15.67
N LYS A 234 -16.71 -23.00 -16.11
CA LYS A 234 -17.24 -24.36 -16.27
C LYS A 234 -16.34 -25.18 -17.22
N ALA A 235 -15.90 -24.61 -18.34
CA ALA A 235 -14.98 -25.27 -19.27
C ALA A 235 -13.59 -25.51 -18.68
N VAL A 236 -13.05 -24.59 -17.88
CA VAL A 236 -11.78 -24.81 -17.15
C VAL A 236 -11.94 -25.96 -16.15
N ASN A 237 -13.04 -25.99 -15.41
CA ASN A 237 -13.28 -27.05 -14.43
C ASN A 237 -13.42 -28.43 -15.09
N GLU A 238 -14.07 -28.47 -16.26
CA GLU A 238 -14.18 -29.68 -17.08
C GLU A 238 -12.79 -30.17 -17.53
N TYR A 239 -11.95 -29.27 -18.03
CA TYR A 239 -10.57 -29.62 -18.39
C TYR A 239 -9.76 -30.18 -17.20
N ILE A 240 -9.90 -29.59 -16.01
CA ILE A 240 -9.23 -30.08 -14.79
C ILE A 240 -9.71 -31.50 -14.46
N ARG A 241 -11.02 -31.76 -14.63
CA ARG A 241 -11.63 -33.07 -14.39
C ARG A 241 -11.09 -34.12 -15.35
N GLU A 242 -11.10 -33.84 -16.65
CA GLU A 242 -10.60 -34.75 -17.68
C GLU A 242 -9.11 -35.04 -17.52
N LYS A 243 -8.31 -34.01 -17.21
CA LYS A 243 -6.86 -34.13 -17.12
C LYS A 243 -6.37 -34.77 -15.81
N ASN A 244 -6.99 -34.41 -14.69
CA ASN A 244 -6.46 -34.75 -13.36
C ASN A 244 -7.36 -35.69 -12.55
N GLY A 245 -8.57 -36.01 -13.03
CA GLY A 245 -9.52 -36.90 -12.35
C GLY A 245 -10.27 -36.27 -11.18
N TYR A 246 -10.18 -34.95 -10.99
CA TYR A 246 -10.89 -34.22 -9.95
C TYR A 246 -11.39 -32.86 -10.47
N SER A 247 -12.42 -32.30 -9.83
CA SER A 247 -12.92 -30.96 -10.11
C SER A 247 -12.55 -29.99 -8.98
N LEU A 248 -12.57 -28.69 -9.28
CA LEU A 248 -12.50 -27.65 -8.26
C LEU A 248 -13.72 -27.76 -7.34
N PHE A 249 -13.50 -27.53 -6.04
CA PHE A 249 -14.60 -27.45 -5.08
C PHE A 249 -15.50 -26.25 -5.39
N ASP A 250 -16.78 -26.32 -5.02
CA ASP A 250 -17.75 -25.24 -5.25
C ASP A 250 -17.27 -23.90 -4.69
N ALA A 251 -16.63 -23.91 -3.52
CA ALA A 251 -16.03 -22.71 -2.93
C ALA A 251 -14.87 -22.14 -3.75
N GLN A 252 -14.06 -22.99 -4.39
CA GLN A 252 -12.96 -22.58 -5.27
C GLN A 252 -13.51 -21.98 -6.57
N LEU A 253 -14.56 -22.59 -7.14
CA LEU A 253 -15.25 -22.07 -8.32
C LEU A 253 -15.91 -20.72 -8.03
N ALA A 254 -16.59 -20.59 -6.89
CA ALA A 254 -17.20 -19.33 -6.48
C ALA A 254 -16.15 -18.23 -6.27
N GLY A 255 -15.00 -18.57 -5.68
CA GLY A 255 -13.87 -17.67 -5.56
C GLY A 255 -13.32 -17.23 -6.92
N ALA A 256 -13.21 -18.15 -7.87
CA ALA A 256 -12.72 -17.85 -9.22
C ALA A 256 -13.70 -16.96 -9.99
N GLU A 257 -15.02 -17.22 -9.89
CA GLU A 257 -16.08 -16.43 -10.50
C GLU A 257 -16.09 -14.99 -9.96
N ALA A 258 -16.00 -14.84 -8.63
CA ALA A 258 -15.92 -13.53 -7.99
C ALA A 258 -14.70 -12.73 -8.46
N ILE A 259 -13.53 -13.37 -8.56
CA ILE A 259 -12.30 -12.74 -9.07
C ILE A 259 -12.46 -12.32 -10.53
N LYS A 260 -12.99 -13.21 -11.39
CA LYS A 260 -13.21 -12.94 -12.81
C LYS A 260 -14.12 -11.73 -13.00
N ARG A 261 -15.27 -11.68 -12.31
CA ARG A 261 -16.20 -10.53 -12.35
C ARG A 261 -15.60 -9.25 -11.79
N GLN A 262 -14.75 -9.37 -10.77
CA GLN A 262 -14.03 -8.21 -10.24
C GLN A 262 -13.04 -7.66 -11.27
N LEU A 263 -12.33 -8.53 -12.00
CA LEU A 263 -11.39 -8.13 -13.07
C LEU A 263 -12.10 -7.49 -14.28
N GLU A 264 -13.36 -7.83 -14.53
CA GLU A 264 -14.18 -7.19 -15.57
C GLU A 264 -14.59 -5.75 -15.19
N LYS A 265 -14.64 -5.43 -13.89
CA LYS A 265 -14.97 -4.10 -13.38
C LYS A 265 -13.72 -3.27 -13.09
N GLU A 266 -12.72 -3.89 -12.49
CA GLU A 266 -11.52 -3.26 -11.93
C GLU A 266 -10.25 -3.90 -12.46
N LYS A 267 -9.17 -3.13 -12.53
CA LYS A 267 -7.86 -3.64 -13.02
C LYS A 267 -7.08 -4.45 -11.98
N MET A 268 -7.58 -4.53 -10.74
CA MET A 268 -6.90 -5.15 -9.60
C MET A 268 -7.91 -5.93 -8.75
N THR A 269 -7.46 -7.06 -8.22
CA THR A 269 -8.23 -7.88 -7.28
C THR A 269 -7.30 -8.57 -6.28
N MET A 270 -7.83 -8.97 -5.14
CA MET A 270 -7.09 -9.65 -4.08
C MET A 270 -7.80 -10.95 -3.69
N LEU A 271 -7.06 -12.06 -3.71
CA LEU A 271 -7.51 -13.35 -3.19
C LEU A 271 -6.88 -13.59 -1.82
N VAL A 272 -7.68 -13.45 -0.76
CA VAL A 272 -7.25 -13.68 0.62
C VAL A 272 -7.92 -14.95 1.15
N SER A 273 -7.11 -15.99 1.40
CA SER A 273 -7.59 -17.25 1.95
C SER A 273 -6.48 -18.00 2.69
N SER A 274 -6.88 -18.94 3.57
CA SER A 274 -5.94 -19.77 4.32
C SER A 274 -5.04 -20.64 3.42
N CYS A 275 -3.89 -21.06 3.94
CA CYS A 275 -3.00 -21.99 3.24
C CYS A 275 -3.74 -23.32 2.97
N GLY A 276 -3.49 -23.95 1.82
CA GLY A 276 -4.12 -25.22 1.43
C GLY A 276 -5.45 -25.11 0.67
N THR A 277 -6.06 -23.92 0.57
CA THR A 277 -7.35 -23.71 -0.13
C THR A 277 -7.28 -23.74 -1.66
N GLY A 278 -6.10 -23.91 -2.26
CA GLY A 278 -5.94 -23.97 -3.71
C GLY A 278 -5.84 -22.61 -4.42
N LYS A 279 -5.31 -21.57 -3.76
CA LYS A 279 -5.16 -20.21 -4.30
C LYS A 279 -4.59 -20.14 -5.71
N THR A 280 -3.59 -20.96 -6.01
CA THR A 280 -2.98 -21.06 -7.34
C THR A 280 -4.00 -21.39 -8.42
N LYS A 281 -4.80 -22.44 -8.19
CA LYS A 281 -5.81 -22.90 -9.15
C LYS A 281 -6.95 -21.90 -9.29
N ILE A 282 -7.42 -21.34 -8.17
CA ILE A 282 -8.45 -20.30 -8.16
C ILE A 282 -7.99 -19.10 -9.00
N GLY A 283 -6.78 -18.59 -8.73
CA GLY A 283 -6.23 -17.44 -9.44
C GLY A 283 -5.96 -17.72 -10.92
N ALA A 284 -5.38 -18.88 -11.25
CA ALA A 284 -5.12 -19.27 -12.64
C ALA A 284 -6.42 -19.45 -13.43
N ALA A 285 -7.40 -20.17 -12.87
CA ALA A 285 -8.70 -20.39 -13.50
C ALA A 285 -9.44 -19.06 -13.74
N ALA A 286 -9.49 -18.18 -12.73
CA ALA A 286 -10.12 -16.87 -12.85
C ALA A 286 -9.46 -15.99 -13.92
N LEU A 287 -8.13 -15.93 -13.92
CA LEU A 287 -7.36 -15.14 -14.88
C LEU A 287 -7.57 -15.64 -16.31
N TYR A 288 -7.51 -16.96 -16.52
CA TYR A 288 -7.72 -17.56 -17.83
C TYR A 288 -9.17 -17.36 -18.31
N ALA A 289 -10.16 -17.54 -17.44
CA ALA A 289 -11.57 -17.30 -17.78
C ALA A 289 -11.82 -15.84 -18.16
N TYR A 290 -11.23 -14.89 -17.43
CA TYR A 290 -11.26 -13.47 -17.77
C TYR A 290 -10.59 -13.17 -19.12
N GLN A 291 -9.42 -13.74 -19.38
CA GLN A 291 -8.75 -13.56 -20.69
C GLN A 291 -9.56 -14.14 -21.84
N LYS A 292 -10.22 -15.28 -21.60
CA LYS A 292 -11.10 -15.94 -22.57
C LYS A 292 -12.35 -15.10 -22.85
N SER A 293 -12.95 -14.45 -21.84
CA SER A 293 -14.12 -13.58 -22.04
C SER A 293 -13.79 -12.33 -22.87
N LEU A 294 -12.54 -11.89 -22.89
CA LEU A 294 -12.04 -10.79 -23.75
C LEU A 294 -11.70 -11.20 -25.20
N GLY A 295 -12.11 -12.39 -25.65
CA GLY A 295 -11.80 -12.92 -26.98
C GLY A 295 -10.57 -13.84 -27.01
N GLY A 296 -10.00 -14.18 -25.85
CA GLY A 296 -8.92 -15.16 -25.73
C GLY A 296 -7.61 -14.72 -26.40
N GLY A 297 -6.99 -15.68 -27.10
CA GLY A 297 -5.73 -15.53 -27.82
C GLY A 297 -4.48 -15.67 -26.96
N ALA A 298 -3.33 -15.54 -27.62
CA ALA A 298 -2.04 -15.53 -26.94
C ALA A 298 -1.98 -14.37 -25.95
N ARG A 299 -1.63 -14.67 -24.70
CA ARG A 299 -1.35 -13.66 -23.66
C ARG A 299 -0.08 -14.02 -22.92
N ILE A 300 0.68 -13.01 -22.51
CA ILE A 300 1.82 -13.18 -21.61
C ILE A 300 1.37 -12.89 -20.20
N ASN A 301 1.57 -13.86 -19.31
CA ASN A 301 1.23 -13.81 -17.90
C ASN A 301 2.52 -13.92 -17.09
N VAL A 302 2.73 -13.00 -16.15
CA VAL A 302 3.90 -12.99 -15.28
C VAL A 302 3.45 -13.28 -13.86
N ILE A 303 4.04 -14.29 -13.24
CA ILE A 303 3.76 -14.71 -11.86
C ILE A 303 5.03 -14.56 -11.05
N THR A 304 4.97 -13.81 -9.95
CA THR A 304 6.08 -13.70 -9.00
C THR A 304 5.79 -14.53 -7.75
N CYS A 305 6.69 -15.42 -7.36
CA CYS A 305 6.53 -16.27 -6.19
C CYS A 305 7.86 -16.48 -5.44
N PRO A 306 7.85 -16.99 -4.19
CA PRO A 306 9.07 -17.47 -3.55
C PRO A 306 9.78 -18.54 -4.40
N SER A 307 11.12 -18.55 -4.39
CA SER A 307 11.95 -19.48 -5.17
C SER A 307 11.53 -20.95 -5.05
N HIS A 308 11.32 -21.44 -3.83
CA HIS A 308 10.99 -22.84 -3.56
C HIS A 308 9.61 -23.30 -4.05
N VAL A 309 8.75 -22.41 -4.56
CA VAL A 309 7.43 -22.77 -5.11
C VAL A 309 7.30 -22.53 -6.61
N ALA A 310 8.34 -22.07 -7.31
CA ALA A 310 8.25 -21.76 -8.74
C ALA A 310 7.84 -22.99 -9.58
N GLU A 311 8.49 -24.13 -9.37
CA GLU A 311 8.13 -25.38 -10.06
C GLU A 311 6.72 -25.88 -9.69
N LYS A 312 6.30 -25.65 -8.45
CA LYS A 312 4.94 -25.95 -8.01
C LYS A 312 3.91 -25.14 -8.80
N TRP A 313 4.18 -23.85 -9.04
CA TRP A 313 3.33 -23.00 -9.89
C TRP A 313 3.26 -23.52 -11.32
N VAL A 314 4.40 -23.88 -11.93
CA VAL A 314 4.45 -24.42 -13.30
C VAL A 314 3.60 -25.68 -13.42
N ARG A 315 3.76 -26.64 -12.49
CA ARG A 315 2.95 -27.85 -12.45
C ARG A 315 1.46 -27.54 -12.33
N GLU A 316 1.07 -26.68 -11.38
CA GLU A 316 -0.34 -26.36 -11.15
C GLU A 316 -0.97 -25.59 -12.31
N LEU A 317 -0.18 -24.80 -13.07
CA LEU A 317 -0.64 -24.15 -14.30
C LEU A 317 -0.97 -25.19 -15.39
N TYR A 318 -0.10 -26.17 -15.62
CA TYR A 318 -0.38 -27.24 -16.58
C TYR A 318 -1.58 -28.09 -16.17
N GLU A 319 -1.79 -28.30 -14.87
CA GLU A 319 -2.99 -28.99 -14.37
C GLU A 319 -4.29 -28.18 -14.57
N THR A 320 -4.20 -26.85 -14.62
CA THR A 320 -5.38 -25.95 -14.55
C THR A 320 -5.76 -25.34 -15.90
N ILE A 321 -4.78 -24.93 -16.69
CA ILE A 321 -5.00 -24.17 -17.92
C ILE A 321 -4.86 -25.09 -19.14
N PRO A 322 -5.86 -25.12 -20.05
CA PRO A 322 -5.76 -25.85 -21.30
C PRO A 322 -4.73 -25.22 -22.24
N ASP A 323 -3.92 -26.07 -22.87
CA ASP A 323 -2.94 -25.71 -23.91
C ASP A 323 -2.02 -24.52 -23.58
N CYS A 324 -1.66 -24.32 -22.31
CA CYS A 324 -0.73 -23.26 -21.93
C CYS A 324 0.74 -23.67 -22.10
N ILE A 325 1.61 -22.66 -22.15
CA ILE A 325 3.06 -22.83 -22.00
C ILE A 325 3.46 -22.15 -20.69
N ALA A 326 3.88 -22.94 -19.70
CA ALA A 326 4.34 -22.42 -18.41
C ALA A 326 5.80 -22.82 -18.14
N ARG A 327 6.60 -21.88 -17.64
CA ARG A 327 8.00 -22.14 -17.28
C ARG A 327 8.47 -21.26 -16.14
N ALA A 328 9.32 -21.81 -15.28
CA ALA A 328 10.11 -21.03 -14.33
C ALA A 328 11.23 -20.31 -15.08
N VAL A 329 11.29 -18.98 -14.92
CA VAL A 329 12.19 -18.10 -15.64
C VAL A 329 13.17 -17.49 -14.64
N SER A 330 14.47 -17.60 -14.94
CA SER A 330 15.53 -17.08 -14.06
C SER A 330 16.51 -16.14 -14.79
N SER A 331 16.44 -16.06 -16.12
CA SER A 331 17.34 -15.26 -16.95
C SER A 331 16.59 -14.50 -18.05
N ILE A 332 17.21 -13.45 -18.60
CA ILE A 332 16.67 -12.71 -19.75
C ILE A 332 16.53 -13.62 -20.98
N THR A 333 17.47 -14.54 -21.19
CA THR A 333 17.42 -15.52 -22.28
C THR A 333 16.19 -16.43 -22.18
N ASP A 334 15.76 -16.78 -20.96
CA ASP A 334 14.52 -17.52 -20.77
C ASP A 334 13.29 -16.67 -21.09
N ILE A 335 13.31 -15.37 -20.78
CA ILE A 335 12.24 -14.43 -21.17
C ILE A 335 12.15 -14.36 -22.70
N ASP A 336 13.28 -14.19 -23.39
CA ASP A 336 13.34 -14.10 -24.85
C ASP A 336 12.80 -15.37 -25.50
N ARG A 337 13.23 -16.55 -25.03
CA ARG A 337 12.68 -17.85 -25.48
C ARG A 337 11.18 -17.96 -25.24
N MET A 338 10.70 -17.54 -24.08
CA MET A 338 9.26 -17.56 -23.77
C MET A 338 8.48 -16.58 -24.66
N TYR A 339 9.09 -15.45 -25.04
CA TYR A 339 8.50 -14.49 -25.96
C TYR A 339 8.47 -15.00 -27.41
N GLU A 340 9.49 -15.74 -27.84
CA GLU A 340 9.48 -16.45 -29.13
C GLU A 340 8.38 -17.51 -29.17
N LEU A 341 8.25 -18.30 -28.10
CA LEU A 341 7.16 -19.27 -27.97
C LEU A 341 5.79 -18.61 -28.01
N TYR A 342 5.61 -17.47 -27.34
CA TYR A 342 4.39 -16.67 -27.41
C TYR A 342 4.04 -16.27 -28.85
N LYS A 343 5.02 -15.75 -29.61
CA LYS A 343 4.83 -15.36 -31.01
C LYS A 343 4.47 -16.55 -31.91
N ALA A 344 5.07 -17.71 -31.67
CA ALA A 344 4.91 -18.88 -32.52
C ALA A 344 3.66 -19.71 -32.23
N SER A 345 3.19 -19.76 -30.97
CA SER A 345 2.25 -20.80 -30.54
C SER A 345 0.79 -20.37 -30.44
N ASN A 346 0.46 -19.08 -30.51
CA ASN A 346 -0.87 -18.52 -30.20
C ASN A 346 -1.48 -19.01 -28.87
N LYS A 347 -0.65 -19.52 -27.95
CA LYS A 347 -1.05 -20.11 -26.67
C LYS A 347 -0.86 -19.10 -25.53
N PRO A 348 -1.59 -19.24 -24.41
CA PRO A 348 -1.30 -18.46 -23.22
C PRO A 348 0.06 -18.89 -22.63
N VAL A 349 0.93 -17.92 -22.44
CA VAL A 349 2.29 -18.10 -21.93
C VAL A 349 2.36 -17.59 -20.49
N PHE A 350 2.89 -18.41 -19.60
CA PHE A 350 3.09 -18.10 -18.18
C PHE A 350 4.57 -18.15 -17.82
N MET A 351 5.11 -17.00 -17.43
CA MET A 351 6.47 -16.84 -16.94
C MET A 351 6.43 -16.77 -15.40
N VAL A 352 6.98 -17.79 -14.73
CA VAL A 352 7.02 -17.86 -13.28
C VAL A 352 8.40 -17.39 -12.80
N LEU A 353 8.45 -16.22 -12.18
CA LEU A 353 9.65 -15.60 -11.67
C LEU A 353 9.77 -15.82 -10.16
N SER A 354 10.94 -16.25 -9.70
CA SER A 354 11.24 -16.20 -8.28
C SER A 354 11.41 -14.75 -7.82
N LYS A 355 11.09 -14.45 -6.55
CA LYS A 355 11.32 -13.12 -5.95
C LYS A 355 12.79 -12.70 -6.09
N GLU A 356 13.71 -13.66 -5.99
CA GLU A 356 15.15 -13.49 -6.11
C GLU A 356 15.54 -13.11 -7.53
N SER A 357 15.03 -13.83 -8.54
CA SER A 357 15.24 -13.50 -9.96
C SER A 357 14.62 -12.16 -10.34
N ALA A 358 13.46 -11.82 -9.79
CA ALA A 358 12.80 -10.53 -10.04
C ALA A 358 13.54 -9.36 -9.37
N ARG A 359 14.33 -9.60 -8.32
CA ARG A 359 15.15 -8.58 -7.65
C ARG A 359 16.43 -8.27 -8.40
N ASN A 360 17.03 -9.28 -9.05
CA ASN A 360 18.28 -9.11 -9.76
C ASN A 360 18.03 -8.19 -10.97
N GLY A 361 18.35 -6.90 -10.82
CA GLY A 361 18.25 -5.92 -11.89
C GLY A 361 19.13 -6.30 -13.08
N TYR A 362 18.79 -5.77 -14.25
CA TYR A 362 19.62 -5.96 -15.44
C TYR A 362 20.93 -5.18 -15.32
N LEU A 363 21.99 -5.70 -15.95
CA LEU A 363 23.25 -4.99 -16.09
C LEU A 363 23.02 -3.70 -16.87
N ARG A 364 23.61 -2.58 -16.43
CA ARG A 364 23.47 -1.28 -17.12
C ARG A 364 24.84 -0.75 -17.53
N LYS A 365 24.88 -0.06 -18.67
CA LYS A 365 26.06 0.65 -19.19
C LYS A 365 25.71 2.09 -19.55
N PRO A 366 26.69 3.00 -19.55
CA PRO A 366 26.49 4.35 -20.04
C PRO A 366 26.14 4.36 -21.54
N ALA A 367 25.07 5.07 -21.90
CA ALA A 367 24.59 5.28 -23.26
C ALA A 367 25.23 6.52 -23.93
N VAL A 368 26.14 7.21 -23.24
CA VAL A 368 26.86 8.38 -23.79
C VAL A 368 27.87 7.97 -24.86
N MET A 369 28.08 8.84 -25.85
CA MET A 369 29.01 8.59 -26.95
C MET A 369 30.15 9.60 -26.95
N TRP A 370 31.38 9.17 -27.20
CA TRP A 370 32.50 10.11 -27.38
C TRP A 370 32.37 10.85 -28.72
N ASN A 371 32.31 12.18 -28.67
CA ASN A 371 32.27 13.02 -29.87
C ASN A 371 33.63 13.72 -30.09
N LYS A 372 34.36 13.32 -31.15
CA LYS A 372 35.69 13.88 -31.46
C LYS A 372 35.69 15.40 -31.71
N ARG A 373 34.62 15.97 -32.30
CA ARG A 373 34.54 17.41 -32.59
C ARG A 373 34.28 18.24 -31.34
N ARG A 374 33.47 17.71 -30.43
CA ARG A 374 33.12 18.36 -29.16
C ARG A 374 34.07 18.01 -28.01
N LYS A 375 35.01 17.07 -28.24
CA LYS A 375 36.00 16.58 -27.27
C LYS A 375 35.38 16.19 -25.91
N GLY A 376 34.26 15.47 -25.94
CA GLY A 376 33.54 15.06 -24.73
C GLY A 376 32.49 13.99 -24.99
N PHE A 377 32.00 13.39 -23.90
CA PHE A 377 30.87 12.45 -23.92
C PHE A 377 29.56 13.20 -24.12
N VAL A 378 28.78 12.80 -25.13
CA VAL A 378 27.52 13.46 -25.48
C VAL A 378 26.31 12.58 -25.19
N CYS A 379 25.20 13.24 -24.86
CA CYS A 379 23.89 12.60 -24.79
C CYS A 379 23.51 12.04 -26.17
N PRO A 380 23.03 10.79 -26.27
CA PRO A 380 22.64 10.20 -27.55
C PRO A 380 21.38 10.83 -28.17
N VAL A 381 20.58 11.55 -27.37
CA VAL A 381 19.33 12.16 -27.83
C VAL A 381 19.52 13.63 -28.24
N CYS A 382 20.00 14.49 -27.34
CA CYS A 382 20.14 15.92 -27.63
C CYS A 382 21.55 16.34 -28.07
N GLY A 383 22.53 15.44 -28.00
CA GLY A 383 23.93 15.72 -28.36
C GLY A 383 24.68 16.63 -27.38
N ALA A 384 24.07 17.09 -26.28
CA ALA A 384 24.75 17.93 -25.28
C ALA A 384 25.95 17.21 -24.66
N VAL A 385 27.08 17.92 -24.53
CA VAL A 385 28.25 17.42 -23.81
C VAL A 385 27.87 17.31 -22.33
N GLN A 386 28.21 16.18 -21.71
CA GLN A 386 28.00 15.99 -20.28
C GLN A 386 29.21 16.56 -19.54
N GLU A 387 28.95 17.28 -18.45
CA GLU A 387 29.97 17.91 -17.64
C GLU A 387 30.05 17.23 -16.26
N MET A 388 31.22 17.27 -15.64
CA MET A 388 31.44 16.85 -14.27
C MET A 388 32.01 18.02 -13.47
N THR A 389 31.71 18.05 -12.18
CA THR A 389 32.26 19.04 -11.27
C THR A 389 33.56 18.50 -10.70
N GLU A 390 34.66 19.22 -10.90
CA GLU A 390 35.93 18.98 -10.22
C GLU A 390 36.16 20.03 -9.15
N SER A 391 36.79 19.63 -8.05
CA SER A 391 37.22 20.54 -6.99
C SER A 391 38.74 20.51 -6.91
N ALA A 392 39.37 21.66 -7.17
CA ALA A 392 40.78 21.89 -6.89
C ALA A 392 40.88 23.12 -5.97
N ASP A 393 41.69 23.02 -4.91
CA ASP A 393 41.96 24.12 -3.99
C ASP A 393 40.71 24.81 -3.39
N GLY A 394 39.66 24.02 -3.13
CA GLY A 394 38.41 24.52 -2.53
C GLY A 394 37.46 25.24 -3.50
N ILE A 395 37.82 25.36 -4.79
CA ILE A 395 36.99 25.97 -5.83
C ILE A 395 36.41 24.85 -6.71
N GLN A 396 35.08 24.86 -6.89
CA GLN A 396 34.37 23.94 -7.77
C GLN A 396 34.19 24.56 -9.16
N TYR A 397 34.56 23.84 -10.20
CA TYR A 397 34.35 24.23 -11.59
C TYR A 397 33.87 23.04 -12.42
N THR A 398 33.16 23.32 -13.52
CA THR A 398 32.65 22.28 -14.42
C THR A 398 33.60 22.07 -15.58
N VAL A 399 33.88 20.81 -15.86
CA VAL A 399 34.68 20.36 -17.01
C VAL A 399 33.90 19.30 -17.78
N PRO A 400 34.18 19.08 -19.08
CA PRO A 400 33.62 17.94 -19.80
C PRO A 400 33.89 16.64 -19.04
N ALA A 401 32.85 15.85 -18.82
CA ALA A 401 32.93 14.58 -18.13
C ALA A 401 33.91 13.64 -18.85
N ASP A 402 34.74 12.95 -18.08
CA ASP A 402 35.68 11.96 -18.58
C ASP A 402 35.10 10.53 -18.52
N SER A 403 35.92 9.53 -18.85
CA SER A 403 35.48 8.13 -18.79
C SER A 403 35.27 7.62 -17.37
N PHE A 404 35.97 8.18 -16.37
CA PHE A 404 35.83 7.77 -14.97
C PHE A 404 34.50 8.23 -14.40
N TYR A 405 34.00 9.38 -14.84
CA TYR A 405 32.68 9.89 -14.48
C TYR A 405 31.54 8.92 -14.81
N PHE A 406 31.68 8.11 -15.86
CA PHE A 406 30.69 7.10 -16.28
C PHE A 406 31.02 5.67 -15.84
N ARG A 407 31.99 5.50 -14.93
CA ARG A 407 32.39 4.18 -14.41
C ARG A 407 31.31 3.56 -13.52
N GLU A 408 30.61 4.37 -12.73
CA GLU A 408 29.55 3.93 -11.83
C GLU A 408 28.30 4.82 -11.95
N GLU A 409 27.12 4.21 -12.08
CA GLU A 409 25.85 4.94 -12.11
C GLU A 409 25.55 5.60 -10.76
N ASN A 410 25.37 6.92 -10.78
CA ASN A 410 25.04 7.77 -9.64
C ASN A 410 24.05 8.87 -10.04
N SER A 411 23.57 9.65 -9.07
CA SER A 411 22.58 10.72 -9.32
C SER A 411 23.02 11.77 -10.33
N ASN A 412 24.32 12.02 -10.44
CA ASN A 412 24.88 13.09 -11.25
C ASN A 412 25.04 12.68 -12.72
N ASN A 413 25.29 11.39 -12.98
CA ASN A 413 25.49 10.85 -14.33
C ASN A 413 24.31 10.00 -14.85
N HIS A 414 23.25 9.78 -14.05
CA HIS A 414 22.10 8.97 -14.44
C HIS A 414 21.29 9.59 -15.59
N LYS A 415 21.21 10.93 -15.64
CA LYS A 415 20.39 11.67 -16.60
C LYS A 415 21.20 12.76 -17.29
N CYS A 416 20.82 13.06 -18.52
CA CYS A 416 21.41 14.18 -19.26
C CYS A 416 21.13 15.49 -18.52
N GLN A 417 22.18 16.30 -18.31
CA GLN A 417 22.05 17.59 -17.64
C GLN A 417 21.10 18.54 -18.40
N SER A 418 21.08 18.43 -19.74
CA SER A 418 20.26 19.23 -20.65
C SER A 418 18.83 18.68 -20.83
N CYS A 419 18.65 17.50 -21.43
CA CYS A 419 17.32 16.98 -21.81
C CYS A 419 16.69 16.00 -20.82
N LYS A 420 17.39 15.68 -19.71
CA LYS A 420 16.96 14.73 -18.66
C LYS A 420 16.71 13.29 -19.12
N THR A 421 17.00 12.94 -20.37
CA THR A 421 16.99 11.54 -20.83
C THR A 421 17.96 10.70 -20.00
N VAL A 422 17.54 9.47 -19.65
CA VAL A 422 18.38 8.49 -18.94
C VAL A 422 19.60 8.16 -19.79
N LEU A 423 20.79 8.33 -19.22
CA LEU A 423 22.08 8.11 -19.88
C LEU A 423 22.64 6.69 -19.62
N TRP A 424 21.81 5.79 -19.12
CA TRP A 424 22.17 4.42 -18.79
C TRP A 424 21.19 3.45 -19.41
N GLU A 425 21.69 2.54 -20.22
CA GLU A 425 20.89 1.55 -20.94
C GLU A 425 21.17 0.13 -20.44
N PRO A 426 20.20 -0.80 -20.55
CA PRO A 426 20.46 -2.20 -20.30
C PRO A 426 21.57 -2.72 -21.21
N VAL A 427 22.49 -3.49 -20.66
CA VAL A 427 23.47 -4.23 -21.45
C VAL A 427 22.76 -5.37 -22.15
N ASN A 428 22.78 -5.36 -23.49
CA ASN A 428 22.38 -6.52 -24.27
C ASN A 428 23.55 -7.53 -24.30
N PRO A 429 23.39 -8.72 -23.68
CA PRO A 429 24.45 -9.74 -23.65
C PRO A 429 24.78 -10.31 -25.03
N ASP A 430 23.88 -10.20 -26.02
CA ASP A 430 24.08 -10.70 -27.38
C ASP A 430 24.70 -9.65 -28.33
N CYS A 431 25.21 -8.54 -27.79
CA CYS A 431 25.88 -7.53 -28.61
C CYS A 431 27.22 -8.09 -29.15
N LEU A 432 27.24 -8.43 -30.44
CA LEU A 432 28.34 -9.06 -31.21
C LEU A 432 29.68 -8.29 -31.25
N ASN A 433 29.84 -7.22 -30.48
CA ASN A 433 31.08 -6.43 -30.43
C ASN A 433 31.59 -6.27 -28.99
N PRO A 434 32.48 -7.16 -28.53
CA PRO A 434 33.00 -7.17 -27.15
C PRO A 434 33.65 -5.84 -26.73
N ALA A 435 34.24 -5.10 -27.67
CA ALA A 435 34.87 -3.81 -27.42
C ALA A 435 33.88 -2.69 -27.00
N LYS A 436 32.55 -2.92 -27.12
CA LYS A 436 31.51 -1.98 -26.64
C LYS A 436 31.03 -2.25 -25.21
N ASN A 437 31.55 -3.29 -24.55
CA ASN A 437 31.02 -3.81 -23.28
C ASN A 437 32.11 -3.92 -22.18
N GLU A 438 33.16 -3.09 -22.20
CA GLU A 438 34.22 -3.13 -21.17
C GLU A 438 33.76 -2.60 -19.78
N TRP A 439 32.66 -1.86 -19.71
CA TRP A 439 32.18 -1.21 -18.49
C TRP A 439 30.75 -1.65 -18.19
N VAL A 440 30.61 -2.60 -17.26
CA VAL A 440 29.31 -3.18 -16.90
C VAL A 440 29.17 -3.30 -15.38
N ARG A 441 28.06 -2.80 -14.83
CA ARG A 441 27.70 -2.97 -13.41
C ARG A 441 26.56 -3.97 -13.25
N MET A 442 26.66 -4.84 -12.23
CA MET A 442 25.55 -5.63 -11.67
C MET A 442 24.59 -4.75 -10.88
N GLY A 443 23.32 -4.70 -11.32
CA GLY A 443 22.27 -3.95 -10.64
C GLY A 443 22.09 -4.40 -9.19
N GLY A 444 21.96 -3.44 -8.28
CA GLY A 444 21.60 -3.63 -6.87
C GLY A 444 20.13 -3.34 -6.64
#